data_AF-A0A4Y8C969-F1
#
_entry.id   AF-A0A4Y8C969-F1
#
_cell.length_a   1.000
_cell.length_b   1.000
_cell.length_c   1.000
_cell.angle_alpha   90.00
_cell.angle_beta   90.00
_cell.angle_gamma   90.00
#
_symmetry.space_group_name_H-M   'P 1'
#
loop_
_entity.id
_entity.type
_entity.pdbx_description
1 polymer ?
#
loop_
_entity_poly.entity_id
_entity_poly.type
_entity_poly.pdbx_seq_one_letter_code
_entity_poly.pdbx_strand_id
1 'polypeptide(L)'
;ILGLTPAGTMPQFSVQNGTCVKTFTGSLMSEGSDTLVPVENVRVENDTLFIEKKVPQAFAVRAVGENYKKDEILLKKGTRLNYSEIALLAELGFFHIGVFIKPIVGVLSSGSEIKDLGEALENPAQIRSSNHIAIANLA
;
A
#
# COMPACT_ATOMS: atom_id res chain seq x y z
N ILE A 1 19.39 19.96 24.58
CA ILE A 1 18.50 18.93 23.95
C ILE A 1 17.55 18.42 25.04
N LEU A 2 16.23 18.34 24.79
CA LEU A 2 15.25 17.98 25.83
C LEU A 2 15.17 16.49 26.14
N GLY A 3 15.46 15.64 25.14
CA GLY A 3 15.36 14.20 25.28
C GLY A 3 15.31 13.50 23.92
N LEU A 4 14.80 12.28 23.92
CA LEU A 4 14.66 11.43 22.73
C LEU A 4 13.20 10.99 22.55
N THR A 5 12.71 11.01 21.31
CA THR A 5 11.39 10.52 20.92
C THR A 5 11.55 9.43 19.86
N PRO A 6 11.45 8.13 20.22
CA PRO A 6 11.52 7.02 19.28
C PRO A 6 10.30 6.92 18.35
N ALA A 7 10.47 6.28 17.20
CA ALA A 7 9.37 5.92 16.33
C ALA A 7 8.38 4.98 17.04
N GLY A 8 7.08 5.19 16.81
CA GLY A 8 6.02 4.43 17.48
C GLY A 8 5.73 4.84 18.93
N THR A 9 6.32 5.93 19.43
CA THR A 9 6.02 6.47 20.77
C THR A 9 5.39 7.86 20.69
N MET A 10 4.56 8.20 21.68
CA MET A 10 4.00 9.54 21.78
C MET A 10 5.08 10.53 22.25
N PRO A 11 5.21 11.71 21.61
CA PRO A 11 6.11 12.76 22.07
C PRO A 11 5.79 13.17 23.50
N GLN A 12 6.81 13.19 24.36
CA GLN A 12 6.70 13.61 25.77
C GLN A 12 7.22 15.03 26.01
N PHE A 13 7.87 15.62 25.00
CA PHE A 13 8.52 16.92 25.07
C PHE A 13 7.86 17.88 24.08
N SER A 14 7.76 19.15 24.45
CA SER A 14 7.34 20.25 23.57
C SER A 14 8.55 21.14 23.30
N VAL A 15 8.84 21.38 22.02
CA VAL A 15 9.99 22.17 21.57
C VAL A 15 9.66 23.66 21.68
N GLN A 16 10.49 24.36 22.44
CA GLN A 16 10.49 25.81 22.58
C GLN A 16 11.76 26.40 21.94
N ASN A 17 11.80 27.73 21.82
CA ASN A 17 12.97 28.43 21.28
C ASN A 17 14.26 28.04 22.05
N GLY A 18 15.33 27.74 21.31
CA GLY A 18 16.61 27.28 21.87
C GLY A 18 16.63 25.81 22.33
N THR A 19 15.55 25.07 22.13
CA THR A 19 15.47 23.65 22.49
C THR A 19 15.25 22.77 21.26
N CYS A 20 15.52 21.48 21.41
CA CYS A 20 15.27 20.49 20.36
C CYS A 20 15.11 19.11 21.01
N VAL A 21 14.53 18.18 20.25
CA VAL A 21 14.34 16.78 20.65
C VAL A 21 15.03 15.89 19.62
N LYS A 22 15.77 14.88 20.08
CA LYS A 22 16.32 13.86 19.19
C LYS A 22 15.19 12.93 18.76
N THR A 23 15.04 12.70 17.46
CA THR A 23 13.97 11.88 16.91
C THR A 23 14.50 10.98 15.80
N PHE A 24 13.66 10.07 15.30
CA PHE A 24 14.00 9.09 14.29
C PHE A 24 12.98 9.12 13.15
N THR A 25 13.38 8.66 11.96
CA THR A 25 12.47 8.52 10.82
C THR A 25 11.22 7.73 11.20
N GLY A 26 10.04 8.28 10.89
CA GLY A 26 8.73 7.69 11.22
C GLY A 26 8.19 8.06 12.61
N SER A 27 8.91 8.86 13.40
CA SER A 27 8.39 9.37 14.68
C SER A 27 7.40 10.51 14.49
N LEU A 28 6.46 10.65 15.41
CA LEU A 28 5.57 11.80 15.44
C LEU A 28 6.36 13.06 15.84
N MET A 29 6.13 14.16 15.11
CA MET A 29 6.73 15.45 15.43
C MET A 29 6.31 15.91 16.83
N SER A 30 7.27 16.40 17.61
CA SER A 30 6.98 17.00 18.92
C SER A 30 6.25 18.32 18.73
N GLU A 31 5.37 18.69 19.66
CA GLU A 31 4.72 20.00 19.64
C GLU A 31 5.78 21.12 19.57
N GLY A 32 5.51 22.19 18.83
CA GLY A 32 6.43 23.31 18.67
C GLY A 32 7.63 23.05 17.76
N SER A 33 7.79 21.84 17.21
CA SER A 33 8.79 21.54 16.18
C SER A 33 8.19 21.61 14.78
N ASP A 34 8.98 22.08 13.81
CA ASP A 34 8.52 22.27 12.43
C ASP A 34 9.51 21.80 11.36
N THR A 35 10.70 21.34 11.74
CA THR A 35 11.81 21.02 10.83
C THR A 35 12.69 19.93 11.43
N LEU A 36 13.07 18.94 10.61
CA LEU A 36 14.05 17.92 11.00
C LEU A 36 15.42 18.28 10.43
N VAL A 37 16.45 18.30 11.29
CA VAL A 37 17.83 18.48 10.86
C VAL A 37 18.54 17.12 10.91
N PRO A 38 19.14 16.64 9.82
CA PRO A 38 19.88 15.39 9.81
C PRO A 38 21.02 15.39 10.84
N VAL A 39 21.30 14.24 11.44
CA VAL A 39 22.32 14.13 12.50
C VAL A 39 23.73 14.42 11.96
N GLU A 40 23.96 14.16 10.68
CA GLU A 40 25.18 14.49 9.94
C GLU A 40 25.38 16.00 9.72
N ASN A 41 24.34 16.82 9.91
CA ASN A 41 24.39 18.28 9.76
C ASN A 41 24.56 19.01 11.09
N VAL A 42 24.65 18.28 12.20
CA VAL A 42 24.71 18.85 13.55
C VAL A 42 25.89 18.28 14.32
N ARG A 43 26.40 19.08 15.25
CA ARG A 43 27.41 18.67 16.22
C ARG A 43 26.85 18.87 17.62
N VAL A 44 27.07 17.90 18.50
CA VAL A 44 26.63 17.96 19.89
C VAL A 44 27.85 18.06 20.80
N GLU A 45 27.91 19.10 21.64
CA GLU A 45 28.93 19.28 22.66
C GLU A 45 28.24 19.68 23.97
N ASN A 46 28.53 18.99 25.07
CA ASN A 46 28.02 19.31 26.41
C ASN A 46 26.50 19.61 26.43
N ASP A 47 25.69 18.70 25.89
CA ASP A 47 24.21 18.79 25.75
C ASP A 47 23.66 19.95 24.90
N THR A 48 24.56 20.70 24.26
CA THR A 48 24.26 21.77 23.33
C THR A 48 24.42 21.26 21.90
N LEU A 49 23.42 21.50 21.07
CA LEU A 49 23.42 21.13 19.65
C LEU A 49 23.73 22.35 18.80
N PHE A 50 24.71 22.21 17.91
CA PHE A 50 25.10 23.20 16.91
C PHE A 50 24.67 22.72 15.54
N ILE A 51 23.95 23.56 14.80
CA ILE A 51 23.59 23.28 13.40
C ILE A 51 24.75 23.76 12.52
N GLU A 52 25.55 22.83 12.03
CA GLU A 52 26.70 23.13 11.16
C GLU A 52 26.26 23.39 9.72
N LYS A 53 25.24 22.64 9.26
CA LYS A 53 24.63 22.81 7.96
C LYS A 53 23.13 23.03 8.08
N LYS A 54 22.67 24.19 7.64
CA LYS A 54 21.24 24.57 7.66
C LYS A 54 20.45 23.76 6.64
N VAL A 55 19.18 23.55 6.96
CA VAL A 55 18.16 22.98 6.06
C VAL A 55 17.03 24.01 5.92
N PRO A 56 16.24 23.97 4.82
CA PRO A 56 15.06 24.82 4.71
C PRO A 56 14.02 24.46 5.80
N GLN A 57 13.14 25.41 6.10
CA GLN A 57 12.01 25.16 6.99
C GLN A 57 11.15 24.01 6.44
N ALA A 58 10.60 23.18 7.33
CA ALA A 58 9.83 21.98 6.99
C ALA A 58 10.61 20.88 6.25
N PHE A 59 11.94 20.95 6.24
CA PHE A 59 12.75 19.87 5.69
C PHE A 59 12.46 18.53 6.36
N ALA A 60 12.23 17.51 5.54
CA ALA A 60 11.89 16.14 5.92
C ALA A 60 10.64 15.99 6.82
N VAL A 61 9.79 17.03 6.90
CA VAL A 61 8.51 16.94 7.61
C VAL A 61 7.43 16.44 6.66
N ARG A 62 6.73 15.39 7.10
CA ARG A 62 5.58 14.83 6.38
C ARG A 62 4.30 15.28 7.05
N ALA A 63 3.47 16.01 6.32
CA ALA A 63 2.22 16.54 6.85
C ALA A 63 1.20 15.42 7.08
N VAL A 64 0.33 15.61 8.07
CA VAL A 64 -0.81 14.71 8.27
C VAL A 64 -1.70 14.75 7.01
N GLY A 65 -1.95 13.57 6.46
CA GLY A 65 -2.73 13.42 5.23
C GLY A 65 -1.97 13.72 3.94
N GLU A 66 -0.63 13.76 3.97
CA GLU A 66 0.21 13.88 2.76
C GLU A 66 -0.05 12.75 1.76
N ASN A 67 -0.17 11.50 2.24
CA ASN A 67 -0.47 10.37 1.37
C ASN A 67 -1.94 10.36 0.93
N TYR A 68 -2.86 10.43 1.91
CA TYR A 68 -4.29 10.32 1.71
C TYR A 68 -5.02 11.25 2.67
N LYS A 69 -6.04 11.93 2.18
CA LYS A 69 -6.88 12.79 3.03
C LYS A 69 -8.03 11.99 3.63
N LYS A 70 -8.53 12.47 4.76
CA LYS A 70 -9.77 11.96 5.32
C LYS A 70 -10.89 12.09 4.28
N ASP A 71 -11.70 11.04 4.16
CA ASP A 71 -12.85 10.94 3.26
C ASP A 71 -12.50 10.96 1.75
N GLU A 72 -11.22 10.80 1.40
CA GLU A 72 -10.78 10.63 0.02
C GLU A 72 -11.18 9.25 -0.53
N ILE A 73 -11.70 9.21 -1.76
CA ILE A 73 -12.02 7.96 -2.45
C ILE A 73 -10.75 7.39 -3.05
N LEU A 74 -10.15 6.42 -2.36
CA LEU A 74 -8.91 5.77 -2.80
C LEU A 74 -9.17 4.61 -3.77
N LEU A 75 -10.27 3.87 -3.57
CA LEU A 75 -10.69 2.78 -4.45
C LEU A 75 -12.16 2.98 -4.83
N LYS A 76 -12.44 2.96 -6.14
CA LYS A 76 -13.82 3.06 -6.64
C LYS A 76 -14.46 1.67 -6.64
N LYS A 77 -15.79 1.63 -6.57
CA LYS A 77 -16.56 0.39 -6.76
C LYS A 77 -16.22 -0.21 -8.13
N GLY A 78 -15.91 -1.51 -8.14
CA GLY A 78 -15.51 -2.23 -9.36
C GLY A 78 -14.02 -2.18 -9.66
N THR A 79 -13.20 -1.51 -8.84
CA THR A 79 -11.74 -1.62 -8.94
C THR A 79 -11.33 -3.08 -8.76
N ARG A 80 -10.57 -3.61 -9.73
CA ARG A 80 -9.93 -4.92 -9.63
C ARG A 80 -8.82 -4.84 -8.60
N LEU A 81 -8.83 -5.75 -7.64
CA LEU A 81 -7.82 -5.81 -6.60
C LEU A 81 -6.61 -6.58 -7.09
N ASN A 82 -5.47 -5.89 -7.20
CA ASN A 82 -4.15 -6.47 -7.39
C ASN A 82 -3.30 -6.21 -6.12
N TYR A 83 -1.99 -6.41 -6.23
CA TYR A 83 -1.07 -6.27 -5.09
C TYR A 83 -1.10 -4.86 -4.46
N SER A 84 -1.26 -3.81 -5.27
CA SER A 84 -1.28 -2.41 -4.81
C SER A 84 -2.52 -2.09 -3.99
N GLU A 85 -3.70 -2.49 -4.47
CA GLU A 85 -4.97 -2.22 -3.77
C GLU A 85 -5.05 -3.03 -2.48
N ILE A 86 -4.51 -4.26 -2.48
CA ILE A 86 -4.42 -5.08 -1.27
C ILE A 86 -3.47 -4.44 -0.25
N ALA A 87 -2.30 -3.95 -0.67
CA ALA A 87 -1.37 -3.28 0.22
C ALA A 87 -1.97 -2.01 0.85
N LEU A 88 -2.68 -1.21 0.05
CA LEU A 88 -3.40 -0.03 0.51
C LEU A 88 -4.47 -0.39 1.56
N LEU A 89 -5.29 -1.40 1.29
CA LEU A 89 -6.32 -1.85 2.23
C LEU A 89 -5.71 -2.32 3.56
N ALA A 90 -4.58 -3.02 3.49
CA ALA A 90 -3.84 -3.47 4.67
C ALA A 90 -3.24 -2.29 5.46
N GLU A 91 -2.64 -1.30 4.79
CA GLU A 91 -2.11 -0.07 5.42
C GLU A 91 -3.20 0.68 6.19
N LEU A 92 -4.42 0.71 5.65
CA LEU A 92 -5.57 1.37 6.25
C LEU A 92 -6.29 0.51 7.31
N GLY A 93 -5.84 -0.72 7.56
CA GLY A 93 -6.41 -1.62 8.57
C GLY A 93 -7.69 -2.34 8.15
N PHE A 94 -8.04 -2.36 6.86
CA PHE A 94 -9.21 -3.12 6.38
C PHE A 94 -8.89 -4.61 6.28
N PHE A 95 -9.43 -5.38 7.22
CA PHE A 95 -9.24 -6.83 7.24
C PHE A 95 -10.26 -7.60 6.37
N HIS A 96 -11.52 -7.17 6.39
CA HIS A 96 -12.58 -7.72 5.54
C HIS A 96 -13.13 -6.63 4.63
N ILE A 97 -13.37 -6.98 3.37
CA ILE A 97 -13.93 -6.09 2.36
C ILE A 97 -15.07 -6.77 1.59
N GLY A 98 -16.02 -5.99 1.13
CA GLY A 98 -17.05 -6.45 0.19
C GLY A 98 -16.49 -6.54 -1.22
N VAL A 99 -16.60 -7.69 -1.86
CA VAL A 99 -16.26 -7.91 -3.27
C VAL A 99 -17.45 -8.50 -4.03
N PHE A 100 -17.44 -8.37 -5.35
CA PHE A 100 -18.38 -9.11 -6.17
C PHE A 100 -18.04 -10.61 -6.12
N ILE A 101 -19.06 -11.44 -6.01
CA ILE A 101 -18.91 -12.89 -6.20
C ILE A 101 -18.44 -13.16 -7.64
N LYS A 102 -17.61 -14.18 -7.82
CA LYS A 102 -17.23 -14.63 -9.17
C LYS A 102 -18.50 -15.11 -9.88
N PRO A 103 -18.80 -14.62 -11.10
CA PRO A 103 -19.90 -15.15 -11.88
C PRO A 103 -19.71 -16.65 -12.15
N ILE A 104 -20.80 -17.41 -12.09
CA ILE A 104 -20.83 -18.82 -12.46
C ILE A 104 -21.29 -18.89 -13.92
N VAL A 105 -20.46 -19.48 -14.79
CA VAL A 105 -20.73 -19.57 -16.23
C VAL A 105 -20.74 -21.04 -16.66
N GLY A 106 -21.83 -21.48 -17.27
CA GLY A 106 -21.92 -22.81 -17.91
C GLY A 106 -21.43 -22.75 -19.36
N VAL A 107 -20.58 -23.69 -19.76
CA VAL A 107 -20.04 -23.79 -21.12
C VAL A 107 -20.41 -25.15 -21.70
N LEU A 108 -20.98 -25.14 -22.91
CA LEU A 108 -21.38 -26.36 -23.62
C LEU A 108 -20.93 -26.29 -25.08
N SER A 109 -20.63 -27.45 -25.65
CA SER A 109 -20.40 -27.63 -27.08
C SER A 109 -21.45 -28.57 -27.63
N SER A 110 -21.95 -28.27 -28.82
CA SER A 110 -22.98 -29.06 -29.50
C SER A 110 -22.63 -29.21 -30.96
N GLY A 111 -22.87 -30.40 -31.51
CA GLY A 111 -22.65 -30.74 -32.90
C GLY A 111 -22.52 -32.25 -33.02
N SER A 112 -23.12 -32.84 -34.05
CA SER A 112 -23.01 -34.30 -34.27
C SER A 112 -21.59 -34.75 -34.63
N GLU A 113 -20.79 -33.81 -35.14
CA GLU A 113 -19.37 -33.97 -35.43
C GLU A 113 -18.50 -33.87 -34.18
N ILE A 114 -19.02 -33.33 -33.08
CA ILE A 114 -18.24 -33.00 -31.89
C ILE A 114 -18.19 -34.19 -30.93
N LYS A 115 -16.98 -34.65 -30.63
CA LYS A 115 -16.70 -35.68 -29.62
C LYS A 115 -15.95 -35.08 -28.43
N ASP A 116 -16.18 -35.61 -27.23
CA ASP A 116 -15.55 -35.14 -26.00
C ASP A 116 -14.10 -35.63 -25.87
N LEU A 117 -13.35 -35.05 -24.92
CA LEU A 117 -12.02 -35.52 -24.56
C LEU A 117 -12.10 -36.94 -24.00
N GLY A 118 -11.28 -37.84 -24.57
CA GLY A 118 -11.26 -39.25 -24.20
C GLY A 118 -12.20 -40.13 -25.04
N GLU A 119 -13.11 -39.55 -25.81
CA GLU A 119 -13.88 -40.31 -26.79
C GLU A 119 -13.02 -40.63 -28.03
N ALA A 120 -13.24 -41.82 -28.59
CA ALA A 120 -12.70 -42.21 -29.88
C ALA A 120 -13.43 -41.47 -31.01
N LEU A 121 -12.70 -41.15 -32.09
CA LEU A 121 -13.32 -40.69 -33.32
C LEU A 121 -13.75 -41.92 -34.11
N GLU A 122 -15.03 -42.01 -34.44
CA GLU A 122 -15.66 -43.14 -35.14
C GLU A 122 -15.55 -43.00 -36.66
N ASN A 123 -15.43 -41.77 -37.16
CA ASN A 123 -15.30 -41.49 -38.59
C ASN A 123 -14.50 -40.18 -38.85
N PRO A 124 -14.01 -39.97 -40.09
CA PRO A 124 -13.19 -38.79 -40.43
C PRO A 124 -13.91 -37.44 -40.36
N ALA A 125 -15.24 -37.40 -40.28
CA ALA A 125 -16.01 -36.16 -40.17
C ALA A 125 -16.16 -35.69 -38.71
N GLN A 126 -15.74 -36.48 -37.73
CA GLN A 126 -15.77 -36.11 -36.31
C GLN A 126 -14.48 -35.42 -35.87
N ILE A 127 -14.62 -34.46 -34.95
CA ILE A 127 -13.54 -33.69 -34.36
C ILE A 127 -13.72 -33.61 -32.83
N ARG A 128 -12.64 -33.36 -32.11
CA ARG A 128 -12.70 -33.19 -30.65
C ARG A 128 -13.11 -31.78 -30.29
N SER A 129 -13.95 -31.67 -29.27
CA SER A 129 -14.37 -30.38 -28.75
C SER A 129 -13.22 -29.70 -27.99
N SER A 130 -12.58 -28.72 -28.64
CA SER A 130 -11.48 -27.93 -28.05
C SER A 130 -11.96 -26.59 -27.48
N ASN A 131 -12.96 -25.97 -28.11
CA ASN A 131 -13.41 -24.62 -27.75
C ASN A 131 -14.04 -24.55 -26.37
N HIS A 132 -14.86 -25.53 -25.96
CA HIS A 132 -15.47 -25.51 -24.63
C HIS A 132 -14.40 -25.61 -23.53
N ILE A 133 -13.36 -26.43 -23.73
CA ILE A 133 -12.21 -26.52 -22.83
C ILE A 133 -11.47 -25.19 -22.78
N ALA A 134 -11.15 -24.60 -23.94
CA ALA A 134 -10.43 -23.32 -23.99
C ALA A 134 -11.21 -22.20 -23.30
N ILE A 135 -12.51 -22.07 -23.56
CA ILE A 135 -13.37 -21.03 -22.98
C ILE A 135 -13.59 -21.25 -21.48
N ALA A 136 -13.78 -22.49 -21.04
CA ALA A 136 -13.94 -22.81 -19.61
C ALA A 136 -12.69 -22.47 -18.78
N ASN A 137 -11.51 -22.40 -19.40
CA ASN A 137 -10.24 -22.07 -18.76
C ASN A 137 -9.80 -20.60 -18.99
N LEU A 138 -10.66 -19.75 -19.55
CA LEU A 138 -10.33 -18.36 -19.88
C LEU A 138 -10.33 -17.41 -18.65
N ALA A 139 -10.22 -17.95 -17.42
CA ALA A 139 -10.47 -17.23 -16.17
C ALA A 139 -9.23 -17.07 -15.28
#